data_AF-A0A1H6IXD7-F1
#
_entry.id   AF-A0A1H6IXD7-F1
#
_cell.length_a   1.000
_cell.length_b   1.000
_cell.length_c   1.000
_cell.angle_alpha   90.00
_cell.angle_beta   90.00
_cell.angle_gamma   90.00
#
_symmetry.space_group_name_H-M   'P 1'
#
loop_
_entity.id
_entity.type
_entity.pdbx_description
1 polymer ?
#
loop_
_entity_poly.entity_id
_entity_poly.type
_entity_poly.pdbx_seq_one_letter_code
_entity_poly.pdbx_strand_id
1 'polypeptide(L)'
;MERDHLRLAITTNSLIQCDANFISAKQMVFYHVGATWSEFADVVHFSKSGKKGPGGGQGAKPGGGCWMDDIEDVEPGNDPLADRVEAADGSSVLFTCGLSDLAAMRLQALSVFPVKIEKPHAIDDVIVHVQRMLTGTPPLWVRRLIRDGDGRRRVVAGWAAQAE
;
A
#
# COMPACT_ATOMS: atom_id res chain seq x y z
N MET A 1 25.27 -13.39 8.23
CA MET A 1 25.08 -12.28 7.28
C MET A 1 23.67 -11.77 7.48
N GLU A 2 23.50 -10.69 8.23
CA GLU A 2 22.18 -10.09 8.44
C GLU A 2 21.66 -9.61 7.08
N ARG A 3 20.57 -10.21 6.58
CA ARG A 3 19.88 -9.76 5.37
C ARG A 3 18.92 -8.64 5.75
N ASP A 4 19.50 -7.51 6.14
CA ASP A 4 18.73 -6.32 6.39
C ASP A 4 17.95 -5.93 5.13
N HIS A 5 16.66 -5.67 5.29
CA HIS A 5 15.77 -5.38 4.17
C HIS A 5 14.64 -4.43 4.55
N LEU A 6 14.07 -3.82 3.52
CA LEU A 6 12.81 -3.10 3.60
C LEU A 6 11.72 -3.93 2.94
N ARG A 7 10.58 -4.06 3.62
CA ARG A 7 9.37 -4.61 3.01
C ARG A 7 8.61 -3.49 2.32
N LEU A 8 8.69 -3.46 1.00
CA LEU A 8 8.03 -2.47 0.16
C LEU A 8 6.67 -3.02 -0.27
N ALA A 9 5.64 -2.22 -0.15
CA ALA A 9 4.33 -2.44 -0.74
C ALA A 9 4.16 -1.49 -1.92
N ILE A 10 3.73 -1.98 -3.08
CA ILE A 10 3.58 -1.18 -4.29
C ILE A 10 2.18 -1.42 -4.83
N THR A 11 1.39 -0.35 -4.99
CA THR A 11 0.08 -0.45 -5.62
C THR A 11 0.22 -0.39 -7.14
N THR A 12 -0.29 -1.41 -7.83
CA THR A 12 -0.19 -1.51 -9.29
C THR A 12 -1.46 -2.11 -9.87
N ASN A 13 -1.79 -1.75 -11.10
CA ASN A 13 -2.78 -2.45 -11.91
C ASN A 13 -2.15 -3.31 -13.00
N SER A 14 -0.91 -2.96 -13.40
CA SER A 14 -0.21 -3.56 -14.54
C SER A 14 0.86 -4.58 -14.16
N LEU A 15 1.19 -4.74 -12.87
CA LEU A 15 2.32 -5.55 -12.33
C LEU A 15 3.73 -5.10 -12.76
N ILE A 16 3.83 -4.16 -13.70
CA ILE A 16 5.11 -3.69 -14.26
C ILE A 16 5.47 -2.30 -13.72
N GLN A 17 4.46 -1.49 -13.39
CA GLN A 17 4.62 -0.09 -12.97
C GLN A 17 3.71 0.25 -11.80
N CYS A 18 4.15 1.17 -10.95
CA CYS A 18 3.31 1.81 -9.94
C CYS A 18 2.43 2.85 -10.62
N ASP A 19 1.21 2.45 -11.02
CA ASP A 19 0.27 3.25 -11.81
C ASP A 19 -1.11 3.41 -11.15
N ALA A 20 -1.27 2.92 -9.92
CA ALA A 20 -2.55 2.85 -9.23
C ALA A 20 -2.61 3.75 -8.00
N ASN A 21 -3.80 4.25 -7.70
CA ASN A 21 -4.09 4.91 -6.43
C ASN A 21 -4.44 3.87 -5.37
N PHE A 22 -4.29 4.22 -4.10
CA PHE A 22 -4.47 3.27 -2.99
C PHE A 22 -5.85 2.61 -2.99
N ILE A 23 -6.94 3.36 -3.22
CA ILE A 23 -8.32 2.83 -3.24
C ILE A 23 -8.67 2.16 -4.58
N SER A 24 -8.10 2.61 -5.71
CA SER A 24 -8.45 2.08 -7.03
C SER A 24 -7.54 0.94 -7.50
N ALA A 25 -6.48 0.63 -6.76
CA ALA A 25 -5.56 -0.45 -7.08
C ALA A 25 -6.29 -1.80 -7.07
N LYS A 26 -6.11 -2.58 -8.13
CA LYS A 26 -6.59 -3.96 -8.21
C LYS A 26 -5.71 -4.92 -7.42
N GLN A 27 -4.46 -4.55 -7.17
CA GLN A 27 -3.50 -5.41 -6.50
C GLN A 27 -2.38 -4.58 -5.87
N MET A 28 -1.77 -5.16 -4.85
CA MET A 28 -0.61 -4.64 -4.15
C MET A 28 0.45 -5.71 -4.12
N VAL A 29 1.64 -5.35 -4.56
CA VAL A 29 2.78 -6.26 -4.65
C VAL A 29 3.76 -5.93 -3.55
N PHE A 30 4.29 -6.97 -2.91
CA PHE A 30 5.27 -6.86 -1.85
C PHE A 30 6.64 -7.33 -2.33
N TYR A 31 7.65 -6.52 -2.03
CA TYR A 31 9.05 -6.82 -2.30
C TYR A 31 9.87 -6.69 -1.03
N HIS A 32 10.81 -7.59 -0.84
CA HIS A 32 11.91 -7.41 0.11
C HIS A 32 13.10 -6.84 -0.64
N VAL A 33 13.55 -5.66 -0.23
CA VAL A 33 14.65 -4.97 -0.88
C VAL A 33 15.76 -4.73 0.13
N GLY A 34 16.92 -5.37 -0.11
CA GLY A 34 18.17 -5.05 0.57
C GLY A 34 19.03 -4.13 -0.29
N ALA A 35 20.23 -3.77 0.20
CA ALA A 35 21.13 -2.85 -0.53
C ALA A 35 21.58 -3.40 -1.90
N THR A 36 21.78 -4.72 -1.99
CA THR A 36 22.35 -5.40 -3.17
C THR A 36 21.43 -6.47 -3.76
N TRP A 37 20.28 -6.72 -3.12
CA TRP A 37 19.36 -7.79 -3.51
C TRP A 37 17.92 -7.30 -3.44
N SER A 38 17.06 -7.96 -4.21
CA SER A 38 15.61 -7.76 -4.16
C SER A 38 14.93 -9.09 -4.39
N GLU A 39 13.88 -9.37 -3.63
CA GLU A 39 13.10 -10.59 -3.72
C GLU A 39 11.61 -10.24 -3.73
N PHE A 40 10.87 -10.89 -4.61
CA PHE A 40 9.41 -10.81 -4.59
C PHE A 40 8.91 -11.59 -3.38
N ALA A 41 8.10 -10.95 -2.54
CA ALA A 41 7.56 -11.58 -1.34
C ALA A 41 6.15 -12.14 -1.60
N ASP A 42 5.22 -11.29 -2.03
CA ASP A 42 3.82 -11.69 -2.19
C ASP A 42 3.05 -10.72 -3.09
N VAL A 43 1.86 -11.12 -3.53
CA VAL A 43 0.89 -10.25 -4.22
C VAL A 43 -0.50 -10.43 -3.62
N VAL A 44 -1.09 -9.34 -3.18
CA VAL A 44 -2.48 -9.30 -2.72
C VAL A 44 -3.34 -8.69 -3.81
N HIS A 45 -4.35 -9.44 -4.24
CA HIS A 45 -5.35 -8.95 -5.18
C HIS A 45 -6.57 -8.43 -4.41
N PHE A 46 -6.94 -7.19 -4.69
CA PHE A 46 -8.18 -6.60 -4.22
C PHE A 46 -9.24 -6.80 -5.29
N SER A 47 -10.18 -7.72 -5.06
CA SER A 47 -11.41 -7.72 -5.86
C SER A 47 -12.18 -6.45 -5.56
N LYS A 48 -12.72 -5.78 -6.60
CA LYS A 48 -13.91 -4.97 -6.37
C LYS A 48 -14.95 -5.92 -5.78
N SER A 49 -15.38 -5.70 -4.54
CA SER A 49 -16.57 -6.34 -3.99
C SER A 49 -17.77 -5.84 -4.79
N GLY A 50 -17.93 -6.43 -5.98
CA GLY A 50 -19.09 -6.33 -6.84
C GLY A 50 -19.50 -7.74 -7.17
N LYS A 51 -19.75 -8.57 -6.14
CA LYS A 51 -20.63 -9.71 -6.34
C LYS A 51 -22.01 -9.11 -6.59
N LYS A 52 -22.31 -8.85 -7.86
CA LYS A 52 -23.68 -8.74 -8.33
C LYS A 52 -24.33 -10.07 -7.94
N GLY A 53 -25.12 -10.05 -6.87
CA GLY A 53 -25.94 -11.17 -6.49
C GLY A 53 -26.80 -11.59 -7.69
N PRO A 54 -27.15 -12.88 -7.82
CA PRO A 54 -28.05 -13.33 -8.86
C PRO A 54 -29.48 -12.89 -8.48
N GLY A 55 -29.80 -11.63 -8.72
CA GLY A 55 -31.12 -11.05 -8.46
C GLY A 55 -31.50 -10.12 -9.61
N GLY A 56 -32.42 -10.57 -10.47
CA GLY A 56 -32.90 -9.80 -11.59
C GLY A 56 -33.76 -8.61 -11.15
N GLY A 57 -33.67 -7.52 -11.92
CA GLY A 57 -34.56 -6.37 -11.79
C GLY A 57 -34.44 -5.50 -13.03
N GLN A 58 -35.40 -5.66 -13.95
CA GLN A 58 -35.60 -4.76 -15.08
C GLN A 58 -36.08 -3.39 -14.57
N GLY A 59 -35.53 -2.30 -15.08
CA GLY A 59 -36.06 -0.97 -14.81
C GLY A 59 -35.18 0.15 -15.35
N ALA A 60 -35.41 0.54 -16.59
CA ALA A 60 -34.78 1.68 -17.22
C ALA A 60 -35.29 3.02 -16.65
N LYS A 61 -34.42 4.03 -16.55
CA LYS A 61 -34.70 5.44 -16.92
C LYS A 61 -33.40 6.22 -17.18
N PRO A 62 -33.33 7.07 -18.22
CA PRO A 62 -32.19 7.93 -18.50
C PRO A 62 -32.40 9.34 -17.92
N GLY A 63 -31.41 9.85 -17.18
CA GLY A 63 -31.34 11.27 -16.79
C GLY A 63 -31.37 11.50 -15.28
N GLY A 64 -30.25 12.02 -14.77
CA GLY A 64 -30.16 12.61 -13.43
C GLY A 64 -29.72 11.66 -12.32
N GLY A 65 -28.55 11.06 -12.44
CA GLY A 65 -27.91 10.39 -11.29
C GLY A 65 -27.42 11.42 -10.29
N CYS A 66 -28.23 11.71 -9.27
CA CYS A 66 -27.74 12.30 -8.02
C CYS A 66 -26.66 11.38 -7.43
N TRP A 67 -25.58 11.95 -6.91
CA TRP A 67 -24.46 11.23 -6.25
C TRP A 67 -24.85 10.66 -4.88
N MET A 68 -26.08 10.19 -4.71
CA MET A 68 -26.64 9.78 -3.42
C MET A 68 -27.56 8.55 -3.48
N ASP A 69 -27.60 7.81 -4.59
CA ASP A 69 -28.46 6.60 -4.74
C ASP A 69 -27.68 5.26 -4.80
N ASP A 70 -26.36 5.27 -4.60
CA ASP A 70 -25.51 4.05 -4.53
C ASP A 70 -25.00 3.78 -3.09
N ILE A 71 -25.84 4.01 -2.06
CA ILE A 71 -25.50 3.69 -0.66
C ILE A 71 -26.32 2.52 -0.07
N GLU A 72 -27.26 1.96 -0.83
CA GLU A 72 -28.07 0.83 -0.39
C GLU A 72 -27.50 -0.49 -0.93
N ASP A 73 -26.38 -0.94 -0.34
CA ASP A 73 -25.97 -2.36 -0.20
C ASP A 73 -24.50 -2.46 0.31
N VAL A 74 -24.13 -1.64 1.30
CA VAL A 74 -22.86 -1.83 2.03
C VAL A 74 -23.20 -2.52 3.34
N GLU A 75 -22.82 -3.80 3.48
CA GLU A 75 -22.86 -4.46 4.79
C GLU A 75 -22.13 -3.58 5.83
N PRO A 76 -22.67 -3.42 7.04
CA PRO A 76 -22.08 -2.55 8.04
C PRO A 76 -20.80 -3.21 8.58
N GLY A 77 -19.67 -2.99 7.92
CA GLY A 77 -18.40 -3.50 8.43
C GLY A 77 -17.21 -3.52 7.49
N ASN A 78 -17.39 -3.48 6.17
CA ASN A 78 -16.26 -3.72 5.25
C ASN A 78 -15.85 -2.44 4.51
N ASP A 79 -15.23 -1.52 5.23
CA ASP A 79 -14.58 -0.35 4.62
C ASP A 79 -13.45 -0.85 3.70
N PRO A 80 -13.55 -0.72 2.36
CA PRO A 80 -12.53 -1.22 1.45
C PRO A 80 -11.17 -0.55 1.67
N LEU A 81 -11.13 0.59 2.38
CA LEU A 81 -9.90 1.19 2.85
C LEU A 81 -9.28 0.38 4.00
N ALA A 82 -10.08 -0.13 4.93
CA ALA A 82 -9.61 -0.93 6.06
C ALA A 82 -8.94 -2.21 5.58
N ASP A 83 -9.55 -2.97 4.67
CA ASP A 83 -8.96 -4.20 4.11
C ASP A 83 -7.60 -3.93 3.45
N ARG A 84 -7.46 -2.81 2.74
CA ARG A 84 -6.21 -2.41 2.08
C ARG A 84 -5.14 -1.99 3.08
N VAL A 85 -5.54 -1.31 4.14
CA VAL A 85 -4.65 -0.91 5.25
C VAL A 85 -4.17 -2.13 6.00
N GLU A 86 -5.07 -3.09 6.29
CA GLU A 86 -4.72 -4.36 6.93
C GLU A 86 -3.80 -5.20 6.04
N ALA A 87 -4.06 -5.27 4.73
CA ALA A 87 -3.16 -5.93 3.80
C ALA A 87 -1.76 -5.27 3.75
N ALA A 88 -1.67 -3.96 3.99
CA ALA A 88 -0.40 -3.24 4.06
C ALA A 88 0.31 -3.42 5.40
N ASP A 89 -0.33 -4.02 6.41
CA ASP A 89 0.27 -4.26 7.71
C ASP A 89 1.55 -5.11 7.59
N GLY A 90 2.53 -4.79 8.43
CA GLY A 90 3.86 -5.39 8.36
C GLY A 90 4.75 -4.84 7.24
N SER A 91 4.25 -3.98 6.35
CA SER A 91 5.10 -3.27 5.39
C SER A 91 5.93 -2.17 6.07
N SER A 92 7.03 -1.79 5.44
CA SER A 92 7.89 -0.68 5.88
C SER A 92 7.53 0.59 5.10
N VAL A 93 7.35 0.47 3.79
CA VAL A 93 7.07 1.60 2.88
C VAL A 93 5.98 1.19 1.90
N LEU A 94 5.06 2.10 1.61
CA LEU A 94 4.02 1.93 0.60
C LEU A 94 4.22 2.94 -0.53
N PHE A 95 4.37 2.48 -1.76
CA PHE A 95 4.40 3.33 -2.96
C PHE A 95 3.03 3.34 -3.65
N THR A 96 2.50 4.54 -3.88
CA THR A 96 1.18 4.74 -4.51
C THR A 96 1.16 6.03 -5.34
N CYS A 97 0.34 6.09 -6.39
CA CYS A 97 0.14 7.32 -7.16
C CYS A 97 -0.77 8.34 -6.44
N GLY A 98 -1.66 7.83 -5.57
CA GLY A 98 -2.66 8.64 -4.92
C GLY A 98 -3.05 8.06 -3.57
N LEU A 99 -3.10 8.92 -2.56
CA LEU A 99 -3.44 8.57 -1.20
C LEU A 99 -4.32 9.66 -0.60
N SER A 100 -5.38 9.26 0.10
CA SER A 100 -6.23 10.15 0.89
C SER A 100 -5.63 10.35 2.30
N ASP A 101 -5.85 11.51 2.91
CA ASP A 101 -5.30 11.83 4.24
C ASP A 101 -5.71 10.83 5.33
N LEU A 102 -6.98 10.37 5.30
CA LEU A 102 -7.46 9.32 6.19
C LEU A 102 -6.68 8.00 6.06
N ALA A 103 -6.29 7.66 4.83
CA ALA A 103 -5.50 6.47 4.55
C ALA A 103 -4.06 6.63 5.06
N ALA A 104 -3.47 7.82 4.84
CA ALA A 104 -2.15 8.15 5.36
C ALA A 104 -2.09 8.03 6.88
N MET A 105 -3.10 8.56 7.59
CA MET A 105 -3.19 8.44 9.05
C MET A 105 -3.29 6.98 9.51
N ARG A 106 -4.12 6.16 8.85
CA ARG A 106 -4.26 4.74 9.21
C ARG A 106 -2.98 3.94 8.94
N LEU A 107 -2.29 4.20 7.83
CA LEU A 107 -0.99 3.58 7.54
C LEU A 107 0.09 4.02 8.52
N GLN A 108 0.06 5.29 8.92
CA GLN A 108 0.89 5.84 9.99
C GLN A 108 0.48 5.31 11.38
N ALA A 109 -0.63 4.60 11.56
CA ALA A 109 -0.87 3.86 12.80
C ALA A 109 -0.15 2.49 12.82
N LEU A 110 0.23 1.97 11.64
CA LEU A 110 0.89 0.66 11.43
C LEU A 110 2.40 0.74 11.15
N SER A 111 2.95 1.96 11.16
CA SER A 111 4.32 2.28 10.73
C SER A 111 4.66 1.88 9.33
N VAL A 112 3.65 1.96 8.47
CA VAL A 112 3.82 1.93 7.03
C VAL A 112 3.96 3.38 6.59
N PHE A 113 5.11 3.72 6.00
CA PHE A 113 5.33 5.07 5.48
C PHE A 113 4.86 5.15 4.04
N PRO A 114 3.80 5.92 3.74
CA PRO A 114 3.38 6.12 2.37
C PRO A 114 4.31 7.10 1.63
N VAL A 115 4.66 6.74 0.40
CA VAL A 115 5.38 7.58 -0.56
C VAL A 115 4.48 7.77 -1.77
N LYS A 116 4.06 9.02 -1.98
CA LYS A 116 3.27 9.40 -3.15
C LYS A 116 4.18 9.61 -4.34
N ILE A 117 3.86 8.94 -5.45
CA ILE A 117 4.55 9.10 -6.73
C ILE A 117 3.65 9.90 -7.69
N GLU A 118 4.13 11.02 -8.22
CA GLU A 118 3.31 11.86 -9.10
C GLU A 118 3.08 11.28 -10.49
N LYS A 119 4.05 10.50 -11.00
CA LYS A 119 4.01 9.88 -12.32
C LYS A 119 4.12 8.37 -12.20
N PRO A 120 3.52 7.58 -13.10
CA PRO A 120 3.78 6.15 -13.14
C PRO A 120 5.27 5.88 -13.33
N HIS A 121 5.85 5.05 -12.47
CA HIS A 121 7.25 4.61 -12.56
C HIS A 121 7.29 3.08 -12.62
N ALA A 122 8.27 2.53 -13.33
CA ALA A 122 8.50 1.09 -13.35
C ALA A 122 8.85 0.59 -11.95
N ILE A 123 8.42 -0.63 -11.62
CA ILE A 123 8.74 -1.24 -10.32
C ILE A 123 10.26 -1.41 -10.17
N ASP A 124 10.96 -1.76 -11.25
CA ASP A 124 12.42 -1.86 -11.29
C ASP A 124 13.09 -0.54 -10.89
N ASP A 125 12.60 0.60 -11.39
CA ASP A 125 13.14 1.91 -11.05
C ASP A 125 12.93 2.25 -9.57
N VAL A 126 11.76 1.89 -9.01
CA VAL A 126 11.47 2.06 -7.58
C VAL A 126 12.42 1.23 -6.73
N ILE A 127 12.64 -0.04 -7.10
CA ILE A 127 13.57 -0.93 -6.39
C ILE A 127 15.00 -0.37 -6.46
N VAL A 128 15.47 0.03 -7.64
CA VAL A 128 16.81 0.63 -7.83
C VAL A 128 16.96 1.92 -7.01
N HIS A 129 15.92 2.76 -6.95
CA HIS A 129 15.94 3.97 -6.13
C HIS A 129 16.10 3.63 -4.65
N VAL A 130 15.36 2.65 -4.14
CA VAL A 130 15.47 2.20 -2.75
C VAL A 130 16.83 1.57 -2.47
N GLN A 131 17.38 0.76 -3.38
CA GLN A 131 18.72 0.17 -3.26
C GLN A 131 19.82 1.23 -3.17
N ARG A 132 19.76 2.26 -4.02
CA ARG A 132 20.70 3.40 -3.96
C ARG A 132 20.63 4.13 -2.63
N MET A 133 19.41 4.34 -2.12
CA MET A 133 19.17 4.96 -0.82
C MET A 133 19.73 4.12 0.35
N LEU A 134 19.65 2.79 0.26
CA LEU A 134 20.19 1.86 1.25
C LEU A 134 21.72 1.73 1.19
N THR A 135 22.31 1.79 -0.01
CA THR A 135 23.76 1.62 -0.22
C THR A 135 24.58 2.82 0.23
N GLY A 136 24.01 4.02 0.10
CA GLY A 136 24.66 5.25 0.55
C GLY A 136 24.45 5.49 2.05
N THR A 137 23.90 6.65 2.36
CA THR A 137 23.53 7.02 3.72
C THR A 137 22.00 7.01 3.81
N PRO A 138 21.37 5.92 4.30
CA PRO A 138 19.92 5.87 4.37
C PRO A 138 19.39 7.03 5.21
N PRO A 139 18.36 7.76 4.74
CA PRO A 139 17.74 8.84 5.50
C PRO A 139 17.30 8.37 6.89
N LEU A 140 17.27 9.29 7.85
CA LEU A 140 16.94 8.96 9.25
C LEU A 140 15.59 8.24 9.40
N TRP A 141 14.60 8.62 8.58
CA TRP A 141 13.29 7.96 8.57
C TRP A 141 13.37 6.52 8.04
N VAL A 142 14.20 6.24 7.04
CA VAL A 142 14.41 4.90 6.47
C VAL A 142 15.12 3.97 7.44
N ARG A 143 16.12 4.49 8.16
CA ARG A 143 16.89 3.69 9.13
C ARG A 143 15.99 3.03 10.18
N ARG A 144 14.88 3.68 10.53
CA ARG A 144 13.89 3.17 11.50
C ARG A 144 13.01 2.05 10.93
N LEU A 145 12.95 1.93 9.60
CA LEU A 145 12.10 0.99 8.88
C LEU A 145 12.83 -0.26 8.41
N ILE A 146 14.16 -0.26 8.47
CA ILE A 146 15.00 -1.40 8.14
C ILE A 146 14.67 -2.54 9.11
N ARG A 147 14.40 -3.70 8.51
CA ARG A 147 14.16 -4.96 9.21
C ARG A 147 15.42 -5.80 9.16
N ASP A 148 15.67 -6.54 10.22
CA ASP A 148 16.71 -7.57 10.25
C ASP A 148 16.30 -8.81 9.42
N GLY A 149 17.19 -9.79 9.34
CA GLY A 149 16.92 -11.03 8.61
C GLY A 149 15.79 -11.90 9.20
N ASP A 150 15.35 -11.64 10.43
CA ASP A 150 14.20 -12.29 11.08
C ASP A 150 12.90 -11.47 10.90
N GLY A 151 12.95 -10.39 10.10
CA GLY A 151 11.81 -9.53 9.79
C GLY A 151 11.46 -8.51 10.90
N ARG A 152 12.26 -8.43 11.97
CA ARG A 152 12.04 -7.50 13.09
C ARG A 152 12.61 -6.13 12.73
N ARG A 153 11.88 -5.05 13.03
CA ARG A 153 12.43 -3.69 12.83
C ARG A 153 13.58 -3.46 13.82
N ARG A 154 14.73 -3.00 13.31
CA ARG A 154 15.94 -2.80 14.14
C ARG A 154 15.75 -1.72 15.21
N VAL A 155 14.85 -0.76 14.97
CA VAL A 155 14.50 0.29 15.94
C VAL A 155 13.09 0.00 16.46
N VAL A 156 13.01 -0.74 17.58
CA VAL A 156 11.74 -1.09 18.26
C VAL A 156 11.28 -0.04 19.28
N ALA A 157 12.11 0.97 19.59
CA ALA A 157 11.82 1.92 20.65
C ALA A 157 11.34 3.27 20.10
N GLY A 158 10.13 3.67 20.49
CA GLY A 158 9.68 5.06 20.43
C GLY A 158 8.75 5.39 19.26
N TRP A 159 7.62 4.69 19.15
CA TRP A 159 6.47 5.20 18.40
C TRP A 159 5.43 5.91 19.29
N ALA A 160 5.50 5.72 20.60
CA ALA A 160 4.59 6.34 21.58
C ALA A 160 5.11 7.66 22.20
N ALA A 161 6.26 8.19 21.77
CA ALA A 161 6.94 9.29 22.47
C ALA A 161 7.18 10.55 21.60
N GLN A 162 6.50 10.68 20.46
CA GLN A 162 6.72 11.81 19.54
C GLN A 162 5.42 12.49 19.10
N ALA A 163 4.40 12.43 19.97
CA ALA A 163 3.20 13.26 19.91
C ALA A 163 3.14 14.11 21.20
N GLU A 164 4.10 15.02 21.35
CA GLU A 164 4.05 16.18 22.24
C GLU A 164 4.56 17.40 21.47
#